data_AF-A0A2R6GMV1-F1
#
_entry.id   AF-A0A2R6GMV1-F1
#
_cell.length_a   1.000
_cell.length_b   1.000
_cell.length_c   1.000
_cell.angle_alpha   90.00
_cell.angle_beta   90.00
_cell.angle_gamma   90.00
#
_symmetry.space_group_name_H-M   'P 1'
#
loop_
_entity.id
_entity.type
_entity.pdbx_description
1 polymer ?
#
loop_
_entity_poly.entity_id
_entity_poly.type
_entity_poly.pdbx_seq_one_letter_code
_entity_poly.pdbx_strand_id
1 'polypeptide(L)'
;MDPQRRTLLSAAAAAAGAVAGTAGCTGRTPGGRSDDRDLPDDCPTTQDLDVEWPAELTEPSVETFVESYENTYYREVVVGYEPTTAIDEYGLETVVTDGPTAVDDGYEVVLSGDGGVFEPGLHVRAEPGDPPTDADVVPFGEVSDRAIRGVLETAAEEGSAAARPGPSAPRDRVDEIVERIAALSGDVDTLDGPGDSSTLYVDVGGTTVELTVRADQYHGDYWWIAQYYVDEHVVRRLEDDEGDPRDGDLLECRRDA
;
A
#
# COMPACT_ATOMS: atom_id res chain seq x y z
N MET A 1 17.86 1.43 23.24
CA MET A 1 17.27 1.33 24.58
C MET A 1 15.78 1.59 24.38
N ASP A 2 14.85 0.66 24.40
CA ASP A 2 14.74 -0.70 24.94
C ASP A 2 13.78 -1.50 24.03
N PRO A 3 14.05 -2.78 23.71
CA PRO A 3 13.12 -3.65 23.00
C PRO A 3 12.26 -4.44 24.01
N GLN A 4 10.94 -4.32 23.96
CA GLN A 4 10.06 -5.18 24.75
C GLN A 4 9.80 -6.50 24.02
N ARG A 5 10.62 -7.50 24.36
CA ARG A 5 10.28 -8.92 24.26
C ARG A 5 9.14 -9.24 25.23
N ARG A 6 8.11 -9.94 24.77
CA ARG A 6 7.31 -10.83 25.63
C ARG A 6 7.20 -12.21 24.99
N THR A 7 7.91 -13.13 25.62
CA THR A 7 7.74 -14.59 25.54
C THR A 7 6.77 -15.00 26.67
N LEU A 8 6.26 -16.24 26.57
CA LEU A 8 5.61 -17.12 27.58
C LEU A 8 4.12 -17.32 27.28
N LEU A 9 3.51 -18.52 27.28
CA LEU A 9 3.92 -19.87 27.66
C LEU A 9 2.87 -20.87 27.13
N SER A 10 3.32 -22.06 26.74
CA SER A 10 2.51 -23.24 26.47
C SER A 10 1.79 -23.76 27.72
N ALA A 11 0.56 -24.28 27.58
CA ALA A 11 0.02 -25.30 28.48
C ALA A 11 -1.04 -26.15 27.77
N ALA A 12 -0.68 -27.43 27.55
CA ALA A 12 -1.60 -28.49 27.19
C ALA A 12 -2.30 -29.03 28.44
N ALA A 13 -3.60 -29.34 28.36
CA ALA A 13 -4.26 -30.25 29.29
C ALA A 13 -5.36 -31.04 28.55
N ALA A 14 -5.09 -32.33 28.38
CA ALA A 14 -6.07 -33.32 28.00
C ALA A 14 -6.87 -33.78 29.23
N ALA A 15 -8.19 -33.96 29.08
CA ALA A 15 -8.98 -34.81 29.97
C ALA A 15 -10.15 -35.43 29.21
N ALA A 16 -10.10 -36.75 29.04
CA ALA A 16 -11.19 -37.58 28.57
C ALA A 16 -12.20 -37.84 29.71
N GLY A 17 -13.49 -37.97 29.37
CA GLY A 17 -14.52 -38.42 30.31
C GLY A 17 -15.87 -38.63 29.62
N ALA A 18 -16.17 -39.88 29.26
CA ALA A 18 -17.46 -40.31 28.72
C ALA A 18 -18.52 -40.46 29.82
N VAL A 19 -19.78 -40.11 29.51
CA VAL A 19 -20.97 -40.68 30.17
C VAL A 19 -22.14 -40.78 29.19
N ALA A 20 -22.83 -41.90 29.28
CA ALA A 20 -23.87 -42.36 28.36
C ALA A 20 -25.27 -41.80 28.68
N GLY A 21 -26.01 -41.48 27.61
CA GLY A 21 -27.40 -41.87 27.33
C GLY A 21 -28.53 -41.54 28.31
N THR A 22 -29.48 -40.71 27.85
CA THR A 22 -30.93 -40.99 27.93
C THR A 22 -31.66 -40.38 26.74
N ALA A 23 -32.50 -41.18 26.09
CA ALA A 23 -33.43 -40.79 25.03
C ALA A 23 -34.56 -39.90 25.57
N GLY A 24 -34.95 -38.87 24.79
CA GLY A 24 -36.09 -38.01 25.10
C GLY A 24 -36.53 -37.18 23.89
N CYS A 25 -37.54 -37.70 23.19
CA CYS A 25 -38.55 -36.99 22.39
C CYS A 25 -38.10 -35.93 21.35
N THR A 26 -38.14 -36.34 20.08
CA THR A 26 -38.16 -35.46 18.89
C THR A 26 -39.45 -34.64 18.83
N GLY A 27 -39.46 -33.47 19.47
CA GLY A 27 -40.37 -32.38 19.18
C GLY A 27 -39.78 -31.47 18.12
N ARG A 28 -40.01 -31.77 16.84
CA ARG A 28 -39.62 -30.91 15.71
C ARG A 28 -40.51 -29.66 15.74
N THR A 29 -40.00 -28.57 16.29
CA THR A 29 -40.56 -27.23 16.10
C THR A 29 -39.77 -26.56 14.97
N PRO A 30 -40.40 -26.22 13.83
CA PRO A 30 -39.75 -25.43 12.79
C PRO A 30 -39.89 -23.94 13.14
N GLY A 31 -38.77 -23.23 13.24
CA GLY A 31 -38.76 -21.78 13.42
C GLY A 31 -37.91 -21.34 14.60
N GLY A 32 -36.60 -21.43 14.45
CA GLY A 32 -35.63 -20.67 15.22
C GLY A 32 -34.60 -20.17 14.22
N ARG A 33 -34.70 -18.91 13.82
CA ARG A 33 -33.63 -18.20 13.13
C ARG A 33 -32.46 -18.18 14.12
N SER A 34 -31.31 -18.75 13.77
CA SER A 34 -30.14 -18.74 14.65
C SER A 34 -29.45 -17.38 14.56
N ASP A 35 -30.10 -16.33 15.07
CA ASP A 35 -29.56 -14.97 15.17
C ASP A 35 -28.72 -14.79 16.45
N ASP A 36 -28.10 -15.85 16.99
CA ASP A 36 -27.23 -15.75 18.18
C ASP A 36 -26.06 -16.72 17.99
N ARG A 37 -25.23 -16.48 16.98
CA ARG A 37 -23.89 -17.09 16.96
C ARG A 37 -23.05 -16.29 17.96
N ASP A 38 -22.66 -16.93 19.07
CA ASP A 38 -21.77 -16.31 20.05
C ASP A 38 -20.46 -15.92 19.34
N LEU A 39 -20.29 -14.62 19.05
CA LEU A 39 -19.03 -14.11 18.53
C LEU A 39 -17.93 -14.32 19.58
N PRO A 40 -16.66 -14.53 19.16
CA PRO A 40 -15.54 -14.55 20.08
C PRO A 40 -15.52 -13.32 21.00
N ASP A 41 -15.20 -13.52 22.29
CA ASP A 41 -15.18 -12.44 23.28
C ASP A 41 -14.21 -11.30 22.89
N ASP A 42 -13.13 -11.64 22.18
CA ASP A 42 -12.10 -10.73 21.67
C ASP A 42 -12.36 -10.29 20.20
N CYS A 43 -13.62 -10.11 19.82
CA CYS A 43 -14.00 -9.68 18.48
C CYS A 43 -13.63 -8.21 18.20
N PRO A 44 -12.67 -7.90 17.30
CA PRO A 44 -12.49 -6.55 16.79
C PRO A 44 -13.73 -6.17 15.98
N THR A 45 -14.51 -5.22 16.49
CA THR A 45 -15.82 -4.89 15.87
C THR A 45 -15.67 -4.19 14.53
N THR A 46 -14.50 -3.58 14.26
CA THR A 46 -14.09 -3.12 12.92
C THR A 46 -12.59 -2.82 12.89
N GLN A 47 -11.97 -2.96 11.72
CA GLN A 47 -10.61 -2.49 11.43
C GLN A 47 -10.60 -1.03 10.91
N ASP A 48 -11.76 -0.36 10.79
CA ASP A 48 -11.92 0.99 10.23
C ASP A 48 -11.36 1.13 8.80
N LEU A 49 -11.41 0.06 8.00
CA LEU A 49 -10.85 0.02 6.64
C LEU A 49 -11.79 0.64 5.56
N ASP A 50 -12.97 1.15 5.92
CA ASP A 50 -13.97 1.71 4.99
C ASP A 50 -14.33 0.78 3.80
N VAL A 51 -14.21 -0.54 4.00
CA VAL A 51 -14.61 -1.56 3.03
C VAL A 51 -16.00 -2.06 3.39
N GLU A 52 -16.96 -1.88 2.47
CA GLU A 52 -18.34 -2.32 2.71
C GLU A 52 -18.45 -3.85 2.64
N TRP A 53 -18.99 -4.45 3.70
CA TRP A 53 -19.29 -5.88 3.73
C TRP A 53 -20.44 -6.19 2.76
N PRO A 54 -20.33 -7.21 1.89
CA PRO A 54 -21.42 -7.61 1.00
C PRO A 54 -22.74 -7.85 1.71
N ALA A 55 -23.81 -7.25 1.16
CA ALA A 55 -25.18 -7.43 1.66
C ALA A 55 -25.70 -8.88 1.50
N GLU A 56 -25.19 -9.59 0.49
CA GLU A 56 -25.47 -11.00 0.24
C GLU A 56 -24.14 -11.74 0.01
N LEU A 57 -23.95 -12.87 0.66
CA LEU A 57 -22.78 -13.72 0.48
C LEU A 57 -22.98 -14.68 -0.70
N THR A 58 -22.36 -14.34 -1.81
CA THR A 58 -22.31 -15.11 -3.05
C THR A 58 -20.86 -15.19 -3.49
N GLU A 59 -20.50 -16.18 -4.32
CA GLU A 59 -19.11 -16.28 -4.82
C GLU A 59 -18.60 -14.95 -5.41
N PRO A 60 -19.32 -14.27 -6.32
CA PRO A 60 -18.80 -13.02 -6.90
C PRO A 60 -18.71 -11.87 -5.89
N SER A 61 -19.66 -11.78 -4.94
CA SER A 61 -19.65 -10.71 -3.93
C SER A 61 -18.55 -10.90 -2.89
N VAL A 62 -18.26 -12.15 -2.53
CA VAL A 62 -17.15 -12.50 -1.64
C VAL A 62 -15.80 -12.27 -2.32
N GLU A 63 -15.66 -12.64 -3.59
CA GLU A 63 -14.44 -12.41 -4.37
C GLU A 63 -14.09 -10.91 -4.39
N THR A 64 -15.03 -10.07 -4.85
CA THR A 64 -14.85 -8.61 -4.88
C THR A 64 -14.58 -8.02 -3.49
N PHE A 65 -15.29 -8.53 -2.47
CA PHE A 65 -15.08 -8.09 -1.10
C PHE A 65 -13.67 -8.40 -0.61
N VAL A 66 -13.21 -9.65 -0.72
CA VAL A 66 -11.90 -10.07 -0.21
C VAL A 66 -10.76 -9.37 -0.95
N GLU A 67 -10.87 -9.16 -2.26
CA GLU A 67 -9.87 -8.36 -3.00
C GLU A 67 -9.82 -6.92 -2.51
N SER A 68 -10.97 -6.26 -2.34
CA SER A 68 -11.01 -4.90 -1.81
C SER A 68 -10.51 -4.85 -0.36
N TYR A 69 -10.86 -5.85 0.44
CA TYR A 69 -10.50 -5.94 1.85
C TYR A 69 -9.00 -6.14 2.04
N GLU A 70 -8.39 -7.09 1.34
CA GLU A 70 -6.95 -7.34 1.44
C GLU A 70 -6.15 -6.14 0.92
N ASN A 71 -6.54 -5.51 -0.19
CA ASN A 71 -5.84 -4.32 -0.67
C ASN A 71 -5.80 -3.22 0.40
N THR A 72 -6.93 -2.94 1.05
CA THR A 72 -6.98 -1.91 2.10
C THR A 72 -6.29 -2.37 3.39
N TYR A 73 -6.51 -3.61 3.84
CA TYR A 73 -5.85 -4.19 5.01
C TYR A 73 -4.33 -4.17 4.86
N TYR A 74 -3.82 -4.59 3.71
CA TYR A 74 -2.38 -4.62 3.45
C TYR A 74 -1.81 -3.20 3.41
N ARG A 75 -2.51 -2.26 2.78
CA ARG A 75 -2.11 -0.84 2.73
C ARG A 75 -2.03 -0.20 4.11
N GLU A 76 -3.10 -0.30 4.89
CA GLU A 76 -3.28 0.43 6.14
C GLU A 76 -2.65 -0.26 7.34
N VAL A 77 -2.69 -1.60 7.40
CA VAL A 77 -2.28 -2.38 8.59
C VAL A 77 -0.90 -3.00 8.42
N VAL A 78 -0.63 -3.63 7.27
CA VAL A 78 0.64 -4.35 7.06
C VAL A 78 1.76 -3.40 6.67
N VAL A 79 1.52 -2.58 5.65
CA VAL A 79 2.47 -1.57 5.17
C VAL A 79 2.43 -0.32 6.06
N GLY A 80 1.23 0.07 6.53
CA GLY A 80 1.05 1.35 7.22
C GLY A 80 1.36 2.52 6.29
N TYR A 81 0.86 2.46 5.06
CA TYR A 81 1.17 3.43 4.02
C TYR A 81 0.47 4.77 4.27
N GLU A 82 1.26 5.72 4.73
CA GLU A 82 0.88 7.13 4.81
C GLU A 82 1.66 7.90 3.73
N PRO A 83 1.00 8.44 2.68
CA PRO A 83 1.68 9.27 1.71
C PRO A 83 2.18 10.54 2.39
N THR A 84 3.44 10.85 2.15
CA THR A 84 4.18 11.95 2.76
C THR A 84 4.65 12.99 1.76
N THR A 85 4.65 12.65 0.47
CA THR A 85 4.87 13.58 -0.63
C THR A 85 3.74 13.47 -1.65
N ALA A 86 3.58 14.48 -2.50
CA ALA A 86 2.55 14.47 -3.53
C ALA A 86 2.76 13.39 -4.61
N ILE A 87 3.98 12.85 -4.70
CA ILE A 87 4.38 11.90 -5.75
C ILE A 87 4.64 10.50 -5.18
N ASP A 88 4.30 10.26 -3.90
CA ASP A 88 4.27 8.92 -3.32
C ASP A 88 3.15 8.11 -4.00
N GLU A 89 3.44 6.86 -4.37
CA GLU A 89 2.43 5.96 -4.96
C GLU A 89 2.42 4.61 -4.23
N TYR A 90 1.21 4.10 -4.02
CA TYR A 90 0.95 2.74 -3.58
C TYR A 90 0.41 1.94 -4.76
N GLY A 91 1.23 1.02 -5.28
CA GLY A 91 0.91 0.19 -6.44
C GLY A 91 0.85 -1.29 -6.08
N LEU A 92 0.37 -1.64 -4.88
CA LEU A 92 0.10 -3.03 -4.52
C LEU A 92 -1.31 -3.42 -4.97
N GLU A 93 -1.41 -4.60 -5.56
CA GLU A 93 -2.66 -5.20 -6.00
C GLU A 93 -2.80 -6.63 -5.48
N THR A 94 -4.03 -7.11 -5.40
CA THR A 94 -4.36 -8.48 -5.00
C THR A 94 -5.34 -9.08 -5.98
N VAL A 95 -5.18 -10.36 -6.26
CA VAL A 95 -6.10 -11.13 -7.09
C VAL A 95 -6.48 -12.43 -6.39
N VAL A 96 -7.74 -12.81 -6.49
CA VAL A 96 -8.19 -14.15 -6.08
C VAL A 96 -7.66 -15.18 -7.07
N THR A 97 -6.87 -16.13 -6.58
CA THR A 97 -6.16 -17.10 -7.44
C THR A 97 -7.06 -18.25 -7.86
N ASP A 98 -7.92 -18.68 -6.93
CA ASP A 98 -8.95 -19.69 -7.10
C ASP A 98 -10.24 -19.09 -6.55
N GLY A 99 -11.30 -19.08 -7.38
CA GLY A 99 -12.58 -18.46 -7.01
C GLY A 99 -13.12 -19.00 -5.67
N PRO A 100 -13.97 -18.23 -4.96
CA PRO A 100 -14.40 -18.58 -3.61
C PRO A 100 -15.03 -19.97 -3.53
N THR A 101 -14.64 -20.73 -2.51
CA THR A 101 -15.18 -22.08 -2.23
C THR A 101 -16.13 -22.02 -1.05
N ALA A 102 -17.39 -22.39 -1.25
CA ALA A 102 -18.36 -22.44 -0.15
C ALA A 102 -17.98 -23.52 0.88
N VAL A 103 -17.85 -23.13 2.14
CA VAL A 103 -17.53 -24.02 3.28
C VAL A 103 -18.37 -23.65 4.49
N ASP A 104 -19.08 -24.63 5.03
CA ASP A 104 -20.06 -24.45 6.10
C ASP A 104 -21.08 -23.34 5.77
N ASP A 105 -21.12 -22.27 6.57
CA ASP A 105 -22.02 -21.12 6.39
C ASP A 105 -21.35 -19.94 5.68
N GLY A 106 -20.15 -20.13 5.12
CA GLY A 106 -19.34 -19.06 4.53
C GLY A 106 -18.53 -19.53 3.32
N TYR A 107 -17.43 -18.82 3.07
CA TYR A 107 -16.56 -19.03 1.92
C TYR A 107 -15.09 -19.00 2.35
N GLU A 108 -14.31 -19.94 1.80
CA GLU A 108 -12.85 -19.91 1.81
C GLU A 108 -12.36 -19.29 0.49
N VAL A 109 -11.37 -18.40 0.57
CA VAL A 109 -10.82 -17.67 -0.58
C VAL A 109 -9.30 -17.67 -0.52
N VAL A 110 -8.63 -17.99 -1.63
CA VAL A 110 -7.18 -17.90 -1.76
C VAL A 110 -6.86 -16.72 -2.67
N LEU A 111 -5.92 -15.87 -2.25
CA LEU A 111 -5.46 -14.74 -3.04
C LEU A 111 -3.94 -14.67 -3.08
N SER A 112 -3.43 -14.01 -4.11
CA SER A 112 -2.05 -13.57 -4.20
C SER A 112 -2.02 -12.07 -4.42
N GLY A 113 -1.08 -11.39 -3.78
CA GLY A 113 -0.81 -9.98 -4.04
C GLY A 113 0.63 -9.74 -4.42
N ASP A 114 0.84 -8.69 -5.21
CA ASP A 114 2.14 -8.21 -5.59
C ASP A 114 2.13 -6.70 -5.88
N GLY A 115 3.32 -6.13 -6.07
CA GLY A 115 3.51 -4.75 -6.49
C GLY A 115 4.60 -4.04 -5.71
N GLY A 116 4.51 -2.71 -5.61
CA GLY A 116 5.43 -1.94 -4.80
C GLY A 116 4.89 -0.67 -4.16
N VAL A 117 5.67 -0.18 -3.20
CA VAL A 117 5.53 1.17 -2.66
C VAL A 117 6.59 2.06 -3.30
N PHE A 118 6.14 3.10 -3.98
CA PHE A 118 6.99 4.09 -4.61
C PHE A 118 7.14 5.26 -3.66
N GLU A 119 8.25 5.26 -2.92
CA GLU A 119 8.69 6.45 -2.20
C GLU A 119 9.70 7.19 -3.09
N PRO A 120 9.38 8.40 -3.52
CA PRO A 120 10.10 9.12 -4.52
C PRO A 120 11.30 9.81 -3.91
N GLY A 121 12.37 9.83 -4.68
CA GLY A 121 13.39 10.82 -4.58
C GLY A 121 13.71 11.32 -5.97
N LEU A 122 14.49 12.39 -6.01
CA LEU A 122 14.74 13.07 -7.26
C LEU A 122 16.09 12.64 -7.82
N HIS A 123 16.12 12.39 -9.12
CA HIS A 123 17.33 12.36 -9.90
C HIS A 123 17.35 13.57 -10.80
N VAL A 124 18.38 14.39 -10.63
CA VAL A 124 18.60 15.61 -11.38
C VAL A 124 19.81 15.40 -12.25
N ARG A 125 19.68 15.64 -13.55
CA ARG A 125 20.78 15.58 -14.52
C ARG A 125 20.83 16.86 -15.31
N ALA A 126 22.03 17.34 -15.58
CA ALA A 126 22.26 18.51 -16.41
C ALA A 126 23.35 18.25 -17.45
N GLU A 127 23.18 18.82 -18.64
CA GLU A 127 24.18 18.82 -19.71
C GLU A 127 23.97 20.02 -20.64
N PRO A 128 25.01 20.56 -21.30
CA PRO A 128 24.85 21.61 -22.29
C PRO A 128 23.94 21.14 -23.43
N GLY A 129 22.97 21.97 -23.82
CA GLY A 129 21.96 21.60 -24.82
C GLY A 129 21.38 22.82 -25.52
N ASP A 130 20.97 22.62 -26.77
CA ASP A 130 20.25 23.63 -27.53
C ASP A 130 18.75 23.56 -27.15
N PRO A 131 18.16 24.66 -26.65
CA PRO A 131 16.76 24.68 -26.29
C PRO A 131 15.87 24.55 -27.55
N PRO A 132 14.69 23.91 -27.45
CA PRO A 132 13.68 23.96 -28.49
C PRO A 132 13.34 25.39 -28.90
N THR A 133 12.79 25.55 -30.10
CA THR A 133 12.30 26.87 -30.54
C THR A 133 11.19 27.32 -29.59
N ASP A 134 11.30 28.57 -29.11
CA ASP A 134 10.39 29.21 -28.16
C ASP A 134 10.43 28.70 -26.71
N ALA A 135 11.35 27.80 -26.36
CA ALA A 135 11.50 27.37 -24.96
C ALA A 135 11.98 28.54 -24.07
N ASP A 136 11.40 28.62 -22.87
CA ASP A 136 11.84 29.58 -21.87
C ASP A 136 13.22 29.21 -21.30
N VAL A 137 14.18 30.12 -21.44
CA VAL A 137 15.54 29.93 -20.92
C VAL A 137 15.68 30.71 -19.62
N VAL A 138 15.65 29.96 -18.53
CA VAL A 138 15.68 30.50 -17.17
C VAL A 138 17.06 31.11 -16.89
N PRO A 139 17.15 32.37 -16.40
CA PRO A 139 18.41 32.93 -15.97
C PRO A 139 18.96 32.16 -14.76
N PHE A 140 20.26 31.83 -14.74
CA PHE A 140 20.87 31.11 -13.61
C PHE A 140 20.68 31.81 -12.25
N GLY A 141 20.50 33.13 -12.23
CA GLY A 141 20.20 33.89 -11.00
C GLY A 141 18.85 33.54 -10.35
N GLU A 142 17.90 32.98 -11.09
CA GLU A 142 16.56 32.64 -10.62
C GLU A 142 16.53 31.26 -9.93
N VAL A 143 17.47 30.37 -10.27
CA VAL A 143 17.64 29.08 -9.61
C VAL A 143 18.16 29.29 -8.20
N SER A 144 17.28 29.26 -7.21
CA SER A 144 17.62 29.53 -5.80
C SER A 144 18.23 28.33 -5.06
N ASP A 145 18.05 27.11 -5.60
CA ASP A 145 18.48 25.89 -4.93
C ASP A 145 19.99 25.63 -5.08
N ARG A 146 20.73 25.59 -3.96
CA ARG A 146 22.19 25.44 -4.01
C ARG A 146 22.64 24.11 -4.64
N ALA A 147 21.93 23.01 -4.39
CA ALA A 147 22.33 21.71 -4.91
C ALA A 147 22.15 21.68 -6.43
N ILE A 148 21.01 22.17 -6.92
CA ILE A 148 20.74 22.28 -8.36
C ILE A 148 21.71 23.26 -9.03
N ARG A 149 22.00 24.41 -8.40
CA ARG A 149 22.98 25.36 -8.93
C ARG A 149 24.35 24.71 -9.13
N GLY A 150 24.81 23.91 -8.17
CA GLY A 150 26.08 23.19 -8.29
C GLY A 150 26.07 22.21 -9.47
N VAL A 151 24.97 21.49 -9.68
CA VAL A 151 24.82 20.59 -10.84
C VAL A 151 24.88 21.37 -12.16
N LEU A 152 24.19 22.50 -12.25
CA LEU A 152 24.18 23.35 -13.45
C LEU A 152 25.57 23.94 -13.77
N GLU A 153 26.28 24.47 -12.75
CA GLU A 153 27.64 24.99 -12.90
C GLU A 153 28.60 23.91 -13.36
N THR A 154 28.59 22.73 -12.71
CA THR A 154 29.44 21.60 -13.12
C THR A 154 29.11 21.11 -14.53
N ALA A 155 27.83 21.06 -14.91
CA ALA A 155 27.44 20.67 -16.26
C ALA A 155 27.92 21.68 -17.33
N ALA A 156 27.86 22.98 -17.04
CA ALA A 156 28.37 24.02 -17.94
C ALA A 156 29.91 23.94 -18.12
N GLU A 157 30.64 23.62 -17.05
CA GLU A 157 32.11 23.56 -17.07
C GLU A 157 32.66 22.22 -17.60
N GLU A 158 32.05 21.10 -17.20
CA GLU A 158 32.57 19.75 -17.43
C GLU A 158 31.78 18.97 -18.51
N GLY A 159 30.63 19.50 -18.94
CA GLY A 159 29.82 18.96 -20.02
C GLY A 159 28.71 17.99 -19.58
N SER A 160 28.67 17.57 -18.32
CA SER A 160 27.53 16.88 -17.71
C SER A 160 27.67 16.83 -16.19
N ALA A 161 26.56 16.86 -15.47
CA ALA A 161 26.52 16.59 -14.04
C ALA A 161 25.21 15.90 -13.66
N ALA A 162 25.24 15.13 -12.58
CA ALA A 162 24.04 14.57 -12.00
C ALA A 162 24.11 14.61 -10.49
N ALA A 163 22.96 14.79 -9.86
CA ALA A 163 22.79 14.65 -8.43
C ALA A 163 21.55 13.81 -8.17
N ARG A 164 21.55 13.16 -7.02
CA ARG A 164 20.34 12.68 -6.38
C ARG A 164 20.12 13.55 -5.16
N PRO A 165 19.26 14.57 -5.24
CA PRO A 165 18.74 15.24 -4.05
C PRO A 165 17.92 14.26 -3.19
N GLY A 166 18.63 13.29 -2.59
CA GLY A 166 18.15 12.30 -1.65
C GLY A 166 17.67 10.99 -2.25
N PRO A 167 18.31 9.86 -1.89
CA PRO A 167 17.65 8.69 -1.31
C PRO A 167 17.56 8.79 0.23
N SER A 168 18.00 9.91 0.81
CA SER A 168 18.11 10.15 2.26
C SER A 168 17.79 11.59 2.66
N ALA A 169 17.30 12.41 1.71
CA ALA A 169 16.86 13.75 2.03
C ALA A 169 15.54 13.67 2.81
N PRO A 170 15.26 14.58 3.76
CA PRO A 170 13.94 14.69 4.38
C PRO A 170 12.87 14.81 3.29
N ARG A 171 11.74 14.13 3.43
CA ARG A 171 10.70 14.05 2.38
C ARG A 171 10.17 15.44 1.95
N ASP A 172 10.03 16.37 2.90
CA ASP A 172 9.71 17.80 2.64
C ASP A 172 10.66 18.48 1.62
N ARG A 173 11.88 17.98 1.48
CA ARG A 173 12.87 18.52 0.53
C ARG A 173 12.55 18.14 -0.91
N VAL A 174 11.93 16.98 -1.14
CA VAL A 174 11.52 16.54 -2.47
C VAL A 174 10.42 17.47 -2.98
N ASP A 175 9.35 17.64 -2.20
CA ASP A 175 8.25 18.56 -2.54
C ASP A 175 8.75 19.99 -2.74
N GLU A 176 9.60 20.49 -1.84
CA GLU A 176 10.18 21.83 -1.98
C GLU A 176 10.94 21.99 -3.31
N ILE A 177 11.69 20.97 -3.73
CA ILE A 177 12.44 21.02 -4.99
C ILE A 177 11.49 20.97 -6.19
N VAL A 178 10.48 20.09 -6.16
CA VAL A 178 9.48 19.98 -7.24
C VAL A 178 8.75 21.32 -7.42
N GLU A 179 8.24 21.91 -6.34
CA GLU A 179 7.55 23.20 -6.37
C GLU A 179 8.45 24.32 -6.91
N ARG A 180 9.70 24.36 -6.47
CA ARG A 180 10.66 25.38 -6.94
C ARG A 180 10.95 25.24 -8.42
N ILE A 181 11.11 24.03 -8.93
CA ILE A 181 11.39 23.79 -10.35
C ILE A 181 10.18 24.16 -11.20
N ALA A 182 8.98 23.75 -10.81
CA ALA A 182 7.72 24.12 -11.47
C ALA A 182 7.50 25.64 -11.51
N ALA A 183 8.01 26.37 -10.51
CA ALA A 183 7.92 27.83 -10.48
C ALA A 183 8.94 28.57 -11.38
N LEU A 184 9.97 27.89 -11.90
CA LEU A 184 11.03 28.53 -12.71
C LEU A 184 10.60 28.80 -14.15
N SER A 185 9.75 27.95 -14.73
CA SER A 185 9.29 28.11 -16.10
C SER A 185 7.89 27.52 -16.25
N GLY A 186 7.06 28.15 -17.08
CA GLY A 186 5.73 27.65 -17.43
C GLY A 186 5.76 26.45 -18.39
N ASP A 187 6.93 26.09 -18.93
CA ASP A 187 7.12 24.94 -19.82
C ASP A 187 7.43 23.64 -19.05
N VAL A 188 7.59 23.73 -17.73
CA VAL A 188 7.91 22.60 -16.86
C VAL A 188 6.64 21.87 -16.46
N ASP A 189 6.51 20.62 -16.89
CA ASP A 189 5.46 19.73 -16.41
C ASP A 189 5.63 19.47 -14.91
N THR A 190 4.52 19.39 -14.18
CA THR A 190 4.53 18.99 -12.77
C THR A 190 4.86 17.51 -12.68
N LEU A 191 5.68 17.13 -11.71
CA LEU A 191 5.92 15.73 -11.39
C LEU A 191 4.78 15.32 -10.46
N ASP A 192 3.87 14.50 -10.94
CA ASP A 192 2.64 14.09 -10.23
C ASP A 192 2.67 12.60 -9.85
N GLY A 193 3.63 11.83 -10.37
CA GLY A 193 3.78 10.42 -10.07
C GLY A 193 5.19 9.86 -10.31
N PRO A 194 5.40 8.59 -9.96
CA PRO A 194 6.67 7.91 -10.16
C PRO A 194 6.97 7.71 -11.64
N GLY A 195 8.24 7.90 -11.99
CA GLY A 195 8.73 7.82 -13.36
C GLY A 195 8.60 9.12 -14.14
N ASP A 196 7.80 10.08 -13.67
CA ASP A 196 7.64 11.40 -14.29
C ASP A 196 8.98 12.10 -14.41
N SER A 197 9.11 12.86 -15.50
CA SER A 197 10.29 13.65 -15.79
C SER A 197 9.90 14.98 -16.39
N SER A 198 10.61 16.02 -15.99
CA SER A 198 10.45 17.36 -16.52
C SER A 198 11.80 17.94 -16.90
N THR A 199 11.80 18.80 -17.90
CA THR A 199 13.02 19.41 -18.45
C THR A 199 12.87 20.92 -18.52
N LEU A 200 13.92 21.64 -18.10
CA LEU A 200 14.05 23.09 -18.37
C LEU A 200 15.44 23.44 -18.88
N TYR A 201 15.57 24.63 -19.44
CA TYR A 201 16.82 25.17 -19.95
C TYR A 201 17.26 26.37 -19.11
N VAL A 202 18.53 26.39 -18.71
CA VAL A 202 19.09 27.45 -17.86
C VAL A 202 20.33 28.07 -18.53
N ASP A 203 20.40 29.40 -18.59
CA ASP A 203 21.61 30.10 -19.05
C ASP A 203 22.63 30.24 -17.91
N VAL A 204 23.71 29.47 -17.99
CA VAL A 204 24.83 29.49 -17.03
C VAL A 204 26.02 30.20 -17.67
N GLY A 205 26.08 31.52 -17.51
CA GLY A 205 27.23 32.30 -17.97
C GLY A 205 27.42 32.32 -19.50
N GLY A 206 26.32 32.23 -20.27
CA GLY A 206 26.34 32.16 -21.73
C GLY A 206 26.34 30.74 -22.30
N THR A 207 26.33 29.72 -21.45
CA THR A 207 26.13 28.32 -21.83
C THR A 207 24.72 27.90 -21.43
N THR A 208 23.89 27.54 -22.42
CA THR A 208 22.59 26.94 -22.16
C THR A 208 22.77 25.50 -21.70
N VAL A 209 22.20 25.19 -20.54
CA VAL A 209 22.24 23.87 -19.91
C VAL A 209 20.81 23.33 -19.84
N GLU A 210 20.61 22.13 -20.38
CA GLU A 210 19.40 21.35 -20.19
C GLU A 210 19.45 20.71 -18.80
N LEU A 211 18.40 20.89 -18.01
CA LEU A 211 18.22 20.30 -16.69
C LEU A 211 17.00 19.38 -16.74
N THR A 212 17.24 18.08 -16.61
CA THR A 212 16.20 17.06 -16.47
C THR A 212 16.05 16.70 -14.99
N VAL A 213 14.82 16.73 -14.50
CA VAL A 213 14.46 16.25 -13.16
C VAL A 213 13.49 15.11 -13.28
N ARG A 214 13.79 14.00 -12.62
CA ARG A 214 13.00 12.77 -12.67
C ARG A 214 12.65 12.32 -11.26
N ALA A 215 11.40 11.90 -11.05
CA ALA A 215 10.98 11.18 -9.87
C ALA A 215 11.23 9.68 -10.09
N ASP A 216 12.36 9.14 -9.62
CA ASP A 216 12.72 7.74 -9.85
C ASP A 216 13.31 7.05 -8.60
N GLN A 217 12.47 6.83 -7.59
CA GLN A 217 12.81 5.92 -6.50
C GLN A 217 11.68 4.96 -6.15
N TYR A 218 12.12 3.85 -5.57
CA TYR A 218 11.34 2.67 -5.29
C TYR A 218 11.74 2.13 -3.94
N HIS A 219 10.77 1.90 -3.06
CA HIS A 219 11.02 1.59 -1.66
C HIS A 219 10.94 0.08 -1.35
N GLY A 220 10.19 -0.69 -2.14
CA GLY A 220 10.18 -2.14 -1.96
C GLY A 220 9.22 -2.86 -2.89
N ASP A 221 9.66 -4.04 -3.34
CA ASP A 221 8.84 -5.06 -4.01
C ASP A 221 8.17 -5.92 -2.94
N TYR A 222 6.87 -6.13 -3.10
CA TYR A 222 6.07 -6.99 -2.24
C TYR A 222 5.48 -8.12 -3.08
N TRP A 223 5.48 -9.31 -2.50
CA TRP A 223 4.75 -10.46 -3.00
C TRP A 223 4.23 -11.22 -1.78
N TRP A 224 2.96 -11.60 -1.79
CA TRP A 224 2.38 -12.36 -0.71
C TRP A 224 1.22 -13.22 -1.19
N ILE A 225 0.86 -14.17 -0.34
CA ILE A 225 -0.30 -15.04 -0.51
C ILE A 225 -1.08 -14.97 0.80
N ALA A 226 -2.40 -15.03 0.73
CA ALA A 226 -3.23 -15.12 1.92
C ALA A 226 -4.44 -16.01 1.65
N GLN A 227 -4.98 -16.58 2.72
CA GLN A 227 -6.26 -17.26 2.71
C GLN A 227 -7.25 -16.56 3.62
N TYR A 228 -8.50 -16.51 3.19
CA TYR A 228 -9.59 -15.88 3.92
C TYR A 228 -10.71 -16.87 4.19
N TYR A 229 -11.33 -16.73 5.36
CA TYR A 229 -12.66 -17.27 5.63
C TYR A 229 -13.61 -16.11 5.90
N VAL A 230 -14.70 -16.03 5.13
CA VAL A 230 -15.71 -14.99 5.26
C VAL A 230 -17.07 -15.63 5.43
N ASP A 231 -17.77 -15.27 6.50
CA ASP A 231 -19.19 -15.55 6.67
C ASP A 231 -19.97 -14.25 6.95
N GLU A 232 -21.24 -14.37 7.35
CA GLU A 232 -22.12 -13.22 7.58
C GLU A 232 -21.72 -12.38 8.80
N HIS A 233 -20.82 -12.91 9.62
CA HIS A 233 -20.48 -12.41 10.95
C HIS A 233 -18.99 -12.19 11.18
N VAL A 234 -18.10 -12.88 10.47
CA VAL A 234 -16.65 -12.86 10.70
C VAL A 234 -15.85 -12.80 9.40
N VAL A 235 -14.71 -12.12 9.47
CA VAL A 235 -13.63 -12.17 8.49
C VAL A 235 -12.38 -12.70 9.20
N ARG A 236 -11.81 -13.78 8.68
CA ARG A 236 -10.56 -14.37 9.16
C ARG A 236 -9.53 -14.45 8.07
N ARG A 237 -8.26 -14.32 8.44
CA ARG A 237 -7.12 -14.32 7.52
C ARG A 237 -6.01 -15.26 8.00
N LEU A 238 -5.37 -15.93 7.06
CA LEU A 238 -4.14 -16.70 7.26
C LEU A 238 -3.06 -16.17 6.30
N GLU A 239 -1.83 -15.99 6.80
CA GLU A 239 -0.71 -15.35 6.09
C GLU A 239 -0.04 -16.22 5.00
N ASP A 240 -0.55 -17.42 4.74
CA ASP A 240 -0.01 -18.36 3.76
C ASP A 240 -1.11 -19.24 3.12
N ASP A 241 -0.72 -20.10 2.18
CA ASP A 241 -1.58 -21.10 1.54
C ASP A 241 -1.62 -22.46 2.29
N GLU A 242 -1.09 -22.52 3.52
CA GLU A 242 -0.96 -23.76 4.29
C GLU A 242 -1.82 -23.75 5.57
N GLY A 243 -3.08 -24.18 5.48
CA GLY A 243 -3.90 -24.35 6.66
C GLY A 243 -5.38 -24.19 6.41
N ASP A 244 -6.14 -24.07 7.49
CA ASP A 244 -7.57 -23.76 7.46
C ASP A 244 -7.75 -22.29 7.86
N PRO A 245 -8.22 -21.39 6.97
CA PRO A 245 -8.38 -19.99 7.30
C PRO A 245 -9.43 -19.73 8.41
N ARG A 246 -10.27 -20.71 8.76
CA ARG A 246 -11.16 -20.63 9.94
C ARG A 246 -10.38 -20.62 11.26
N ASP A 247 -9.19 -21.20 11.27
CA ASP A 247 -8.26 -21.18 12.41
C ASP A 247 -7.33 -19.95 12.37
N GLY A 248 -7.44 -19.10 11.34
CA GLY A 248 -6.66 -17.89 11.16
C GLY A 248 -7.04 -16.73 12.09
N ASP A 249 -6.31 -15.64 11.94
CA ASP A 249 -6.51 -14.41 12.70
C ASP A 249 -7.89 -13.83 12.42
N LEU A 250 -8.63 -13.53 13.50
CA LEU A 250 -9.91 -12.86 13.41
C LEU A 250 -9.69 -11.37 13.17
N LEU A 251 -9.98 -10.91 11.96
CA LEU A 251 -9.75 -9.52 11.56
C LEU A 251 -10.95 -8.63 11.87
N GLU A 252 -12.17 -9.11 11.62
CA GLU A 252 -13.37 -8.31 11.82
C GLU A 252 -14.56 -9.19 12.19
N CYS A 253 -15.48 -8.64 12.98
CA CYS A 253 -16.78 -9.26 13.15
C CYS A 253 -17.92 -8.30 13.45
N ARG A 254 -19.11 -8.67 12.98
CA ARG A 254 -20.34 -7.87 13.08
C ARG A 254 -21.37 -8.59 13.94
N ARG A 255 -21.82 -7.88 14.99
CA ARG A 255 -23.00 -8.27 15.77
C ARG A 255 -24.24 -7.75 15.06
N ASP A 256 -24.83 -8.63 14.25
CA ASP A 256 -26.06 -8.44 13.48
C ASP A 256 -26.10 -7.23 12.54
N ALA A 257 -26.80 -7.40 11.42
CA ALA A 257 -27.05 -6.35 10.44
C ALA A 257 -28.37 -5.63 10.69
#